data_AF-A0A497A9P8-F1
#
_entry.id   AF-A0A497A9P8-F1
#
_cell.length_a   1.000
_cell.length_b   1.000
_cell.length_c   1.000
_cell.angle_alpha   90.00
_cell.angle_beta   90.00
_cell.angle_gamma   90.00
#
_symmetry.space_group_name_H-M   'P 1'
#
loop_
_entity.id
_entity.type
_entity.pdbx_description
1 polymer ?
#
loop_
_entity_poly.entity_id
_entity_poly.type
_entity_poly.pdbx_seq_one_letter_code
_entity_poly.pdbx_strand_id
1 'polypeptide(L)'
;MMDSNARKELRVFVGDEQVSRWIFLQNLGLCFRITANDGGWKDIDYERGVEICRRIVSRAMSSNDIKVSGSMVDELRNETMVSELFSKGRIVI
;
A
#
# COMPACT_ATOMS: atom_id res chain seq x y z
N MET A 1 -2.97 -8.92 -23.37
CA MET A 1 -1.85 -9.32 -22.49
C MET A 1 -2.44 -9.41 -21.09
N MET A 2 -2.54 -10.63 -20.53
CA MET A 2 -3.09 -10.84 -19.18
C MET A 2 -2.02 -10.42 -18.17
N ASP A 3 -2.32 -9.39 -17.38
CA ASP A 3 -1.44 -8.80 -16.38
C ASP A 3 -0.95 -9.84 -15.36
N SER A 4 0.36 -10.01 -15.28
CA SER A 4 1.06 -10.98 -14.43
C SER A 4 1.12 -10.60 -12.94
N ASN A 5 0.38 -9.58 -12.49
CA ASN A 5 0.50 -9.03 -11.14
C ASN A 5 -0.65 -9.45 -10.20
N ALA A 6 -0.92 -10.75 -10.13
CA ALA A 6 -1.93 -11.32 -9.21
C ALA A 6 -1.57 -11.11 -7.72
N ARG A 7 -0.27 -10.99 -7.42
CA ARG A 7 0.24 -10.75 -6.07
C ARG A 7 0.91 -9.38 -6.00
N LYS A 8 0.41 -8.54 -5.11
CA LYS A 8 1.01 -7.24 -4.79
C LYS A 8 1.51 -7.21 -3.37
N GLU A 9 2.49 -6.36 -3.11
CA GLU A 9 3.12 -6.28 -1.81
C GLU A 9 3.39 -4.82 -1.40
N LEU A 10 3.22 -4.53 -0.11
CA LEU A 10 3.67 -3.30 0.53
C LEU A 10 4.43 -3.64 1.81
N ARG A 11 5.70 -3.22 1.89
CA ARG A 11 6.52 -3.28 3.09
C ARG A 11 6.59 -1.90 3.72
N VAL A 12 6.49 -1.87 5.04
CA VAL A 12 6.58 -0.66 5.85
C VAL A 12 7.78 -0.78 6.76
N PHE A 13 8.61 0.25 6.74
CA PHE A 13 9.80 0.37 7.57
C PHE A 13 9.69 1.62 8.42
N VAL A 14 10.13 1.50 9.67
CA VAL A 14 10.34 2.63 10.58
C VAL A 14 11.82 2.62 10.94
N GLY A 15 12.55 3.67 10.55
CA GLY A 15 14.02 3.62 10.53
C GLY A 15 14.54 2.57 9.54
N ASP A 16 15.23 1.56 10.06
CA ASP A 16 15.78 0.43 9.28
C ASP A 16 15.07 -0.91 9.59
N GLU A 17 14.06 -0.92 10.46
CA GLU A 17 13.29 -2.13 10.79
C GLU A 17 12.00 -2.23 9.97
N GLN A 18 11.74 -3.42 9.42
CA GLN A 18 10.46 -3.72 8.77
C GLN A 18 9.38 -4.01 9.81
N VAL A 19 8.54 -3.03 10.10
CA VAL A 19 7.47 -3.15 11.10
C VAL A 19 6.27 -3.93 10.58
N SER A 20 5.97 -3.84 9.28
CA SER A 20 4.88 -4.61 8.67
C SER A 20 5.08 -4.90 7.19
N ARG A 21 4.46 -5.99 6.74
CA ARG A 21 4.40 -6.43 5.35
C ARG A 21 2.96 -6.78 5.02
N TRP A 22 2.49 -6.29 3.89
CA TRP A 22 1.14 -6.46 3.39
C TRP A 22 1.21 -7.20 2.06
N ILE A 23 0.39 -8.24 1.91
CA ILE A 23 0.31 -9.05 0.70
C ILE A 23 -1.12 -9.00 0.21
N PHE A 24 -1.31 -8.62 -1.04
CA PHE A 24 -2.60 -8.56 -1.70
C PHE A 24 -2.64 -9.61 -2.80
N LEU A 25 -3.67 -10.46 -2.78
CA LEU A 25 -3.97 -11.40 -3.85
C LEU A 25 -5.21 -10.90 -4.56
N GLN A 26 -5.01 -10.03 -5.55
CA GLN A 26 -6.09 -9.24 -6.16
C GLN A 26 -7.18 -10.12 -6.79
N ASN A 27 -6.78 -11.18 -7.50
CA ASN A 27 -7.74 -12.10 -8.14
C ASN A 27 -8.56 -12.91 -7.14
N LEU A 28 -8.10 -13.02 -5.90
CA LEU A 28 -8.77 -13.75 -4.83
C LEU A 28 -9.50 -12.82 -3.85
N GLY A 29 -9.31 -11.50 -3.98
CA GLY A 29 -9.85 -10.53 -3.01
C GLY A 29 -9.32 -10.76 -1.59
N LEU A 30 -8.06 -11.16 -1.44
CA LEU A 30 -7.46 -11.44 -0.12
C LEU A 30 -6.36 -10.42 0.22
N CYS A 31 -6.31 -9.99 1.48
CA CYS A 31 -5.25 -9.16 2.02
C CYS A 31 -4.70 -9.76 3.32
N PHE A 32 -3.39 -9.87 3.41
CA PHE A 32 -2.70 -10.38 4.58
C PHE A 32 -1.75 -9.34 5.12
N ARG A 33 -1.79 -9.13 6.43
CA ARG A 33 -0.80 -8.34 7.16
C ARG A 33 0.08 -9.25 8.01
N ILE A 34 1.38 -9.02 7.88
CA ILE A 34 2.44 -9.66 8.64
C ILE A 34 3.14 -8.57 9.43
N THR A 35 3.18 -8.67 10.75
CA THR A 35 3.89 -7.74 11.63
C THR A 35 5.13 -8.41 12.20
N ALA A 36 6.25 -7.68 12.23
CA ALA A 36 7.43 -8.17 12.93
C ALA A 36 7.05 -8.37 14.41
N ASN A 37 7.36 -9.55 14.95
CA ASN A 37 7.13 -9.96 16.35
C ASN A 37 5.75 -10.54 16.73
N ASP A 38 4.74 -10.51 15.85
CA ASP A 38 3.40 -11.04 16.19
C ASP A 38 3.15 -12.46 15.65
N GLY A 39 4.17 -13.09 15.04
CA GLY A 39 4.23 -14.50 14.65
C GLY A 39 3.20 -15.02 13.63
N GLY A 40 2.15 -14.26 13.35
CA GLY A 40 0.97 -14.71 12.62
C GLY A 40 0.58 -13.81 11.45
N TRP A 41 -0.06 -14.44 10.46
CA TRP A 41 -0.72 -13.76 9.36
C TRP A 41 -2.08 -13.30 9.87
N LYS A 42 -2.38 -12.01 9.73
CA LYS A 42 -3.73 -11.49 10.00
C LYS A 42 -4.43 -11.30 8.67
N ASP A 43 -5.54 -12.01 8.49
CA ASP A 43 -6.47 -11.80 7.39
C ASP A 43 -7.18 -10.46 7.62
N ILE A 44 -7.23 -9.65 6.56
CA ILE A 44 -7.87 -8.35 6.52
C ILE A 44 -8.69 -8.32 5.25
N ASP A 45 -9.91 -7.80 5.37
CA ASP A 45 -10.74 -7.51 4.20
C ASP A 45 -9.93 -6.71 3.16
N TYR A 46 -10.03 -7.10 1.88
CA TYR A 46 -9.18 -6.56 0.82
C TYR A 46 -9.28 -5.05 0.69
N GLU A 47 -10.51 -4.53 0.61
CA GLU A 47 -10.79 -3.09 0.47
C GLU A 47 -10.27 -2.31 1.68
N ARG A 48 -10.50 -2.85 2.88
CA ARG A 48 -9.96 -2.28 4.11
C ARG A 48 -8.43 -2.27 4.12
N GLY A 49 -7.80 -3.33 3.62
CA GLY A 49 -6.35 -3.43 3.48
C GLY A 49 -5.81 -2.35 2.54
N VAL A 50 -6.45 -2.16 1.38
CA VAL A 50 -6.09 -1.12 0.40
C VAL A 50 -6.18 0.26 1.04
N GLU A 51 -7.26 0.55 1.77
CA GLU A 51 -7.46 1.84 2.44
C GLU A 51 -6.36 2.13 3.47
N ILE A 52 -6.02 1.13 4.30
CA ILE A 52 -4.94 1.27 5.29
C ILE A 52 -3.61 1.53 4.60
N CYS A 53 -3.28 0.75 3.57
CA CYS A 53 -2.06 0.93 2.79
C CYS A 53 -1.99 2.31 2.13
N ARG A 54 -3.11 2.84 1.61
CA ARG A 54 -3.19 4.20 1.06
C ARG A 54 -2.80 5.25 2.11
N ARG A 55 -3.34 5.14 3.33
CA ARG A 55 -3.00 6.05 4.44
C ARG A 55 -1.54 5.93 4.85
N ILE A 56 -0.98 4.72 4.87
CA ILE A 56 0.44 4.49 5.18
C ILE A 56 1.34 5.15 4.13
N VAL A 57 1.05 4.94 2.84
CA VAL A 57 1.82 5.55 1.73
C VAL A 57 1.73 7.07 1.81
N SER A 58 0.54 7.63 2.00
CA SER A 58 0.34 9.08 2.16
C SER A 58 1.18 9.64 3.31
N ARG A 59 1.18 8.98 4.48
CA ARG A 59 1.98 9.41 5.63
C ARG A 59 3.49 9.32 5.37
N ALA A 60 3.94 8.29 4.67
CA ALA A 60 5.34 8.12 4.28
C ALA A 60 5.83 9.20 3.28
N MET A 61 4.92 9.85 2.55
CA MET A 61 5.27 10.99 1.69
C MET A 61 5.47 12.28 2.51
N SER A 62 4.84 12.38 3.68
CA SER A 62 4.92 13.55 4.56
C SER A 62 5.92 13.45 5.72
N SER A 63 6.48 12.26 5.97
CA SER A 63 7.36 11.99 7.12
C SER A 63 8.57 11.16 6.68
N ASN A 64 9.76 11.59 7.10
CA ASN A 64 11.01 10.89 6.81
C ASN A 64 11.22 9.62 7.66
N ASP A 65 10.42 9.43 8.70
CA ASP A 65 10.58 8.32 9.66
C ASP A 65 9.99 7.01 9.12
N ILE A 66 9.13 7.10 8.11
CA ILE A 66 8.40 5.97 7.53
C ILE A 66 8.85 5.78 6.09
N LYS A 67 9.40 4.61 5.77
CA LYS A 67 9.71 4.21 4.39
C LYS A 67 8.75 3.11 3.95
N VAL A 68 8.33 3.16 2.69
CA VAL A 68 7.46 2.14 2.08
C VAL A 68 8.10 1.60 0.80
N SER A 69 7.96 0.30 0.54
CA SER A 69 8.42 -0.32 -0.70
C SER A 69 7.51 -1.47 -1.16
N GLY A 70 7.57 -1.82 -2.45
CA GLY A 70 6.81 -2.92 -3.03
C GLY A 70 5.85 -2.47 -4.15
N SER A 71 5.34 -3.43 -4.92
CA SER A 71 4.54 -3.16 -6.12
C SER A 71 3.22 -2.41 -5.86
N MET A 72 2.65 -2.56 -4.67
CA MET A 72 1.44 -1.85 -4.28
C MET A 72 1.72 -0.35 -4.03
N VAL A 73 2.97 0.03 -3.74
CA VAL A 73 3.33 1.42 -3.43
C VAL A 73 3.18 2.30 -4.67
N ASP A 74 3.65 1.83 -5.83
CA ASP A 74 3.62 2.62 -7.07
C ASP A 74 2.19 2.88 -7.53
N GLU A 75 1.32 1.88 -7.40
CA GLU A 75 -0.11 2.01 -7.69
C GLU A 75 -0.78 3.04 -6.77
N LEU A 76 -0.58 2.89 -5.46
CA LEU A 76 -1.17 3.78 -4.47
C LEU A 76 -0.63 5.22 -4.57
N ARG A 77 0.63 5.39 -4.95
CA ARG A 77 1.23 6.73 -5.20
C ARG A 77 0.59 7.40 -6.41
N ASN A 78 0.42 6.67 -7.51
CA ASN A 78 -0.22 7.19 -8.70
C ASN A 78 -1.68 7.57 -8.42
N GLU A 79 -2.44 6.75 -7.72
CA GLU A 79 -3.82 7.08 -7.30
C GLU A 79 -3.87 8.34 -6.42
N THR A 80 -2.96 8.45 -5.45
CA THR A 80 -2.91 9.59 -4.53
C THR A 80 -2.56 10.88 -5.27
N MET A 81 -1.56 10.83 -6.15
CA MET A 81 -1.12 11.97 -6.96
C MET A 81 -2.23 12.44 -7.91
N VAL A 82 -2.92 11.51 -8.58
CA VAL A 82 -4.07 11.81 -9.42
C VAL A 82 -5.17 12.48 -8.60
N SER A 83 -5.50 11.95 -7.42
CA SER A 83 -6.50 12.52 -6.52
C SER A 83 -6.16 13.95 -6.08
N GLU A 84 -4.88 14.22 -5.74
CA GLU A 84 -4.42 15.56 -5.38
C GLU A 84 -4.51 16.55 -6.55
N LEU A 85 -4.17 16.10 -7.77
CA LEU A 85 -4.24 16.93 -8.96
C LEU A 85 -5.68 17.27 -9.34
N PHE A 86 -6.62 16.33 -9.20
CA PHE A 86 -8.06 16.58 -9.34
C PHE A 86 -8.57 17.56 -8.28
N SER A 87 -8.23 17.36 -7.01
CA SER A 87 -8.64 18.27 -5.92
C SER A 87 -8.10 19.69 -6.09
N LYS A 88 -6.98 19.86 -6.79
CA LYS A 88 -6.38 21.17 -7.10
C LYS A 88 -6.86 21.76 -8.43
N GLY A 89 -7.80 21.11 -9.11
CA GLY A 89 -8.37 21.57 -10.40
C GLY A 89 -7.36 21.59 -11.56
N ARG A 90 -6.26 20.82 -11.47
CA ARG A 90 -5.16 20.84 -12.46
C ARG A 90 -5.26 19.76 -13.53
N ILE A 91 -6.29 18.92 -13.48
CA ILE A 91 -6.63 17.95 -14.53
C ILE A 91 -8.04 18.28 -15.00
N VAL A 92 -8.18 18.53 -16.31
CA VAL A 92 -9.46 18.62 -17.02
C VAL A 92 -9.50 17.40 -17.94
N ILE A 93 -10.54 16.58 -17.81
CA ILE A 93 -10.79 15.41 -18.68
C ILE A 93 -11.49 15.89 -19.95
#